data_AF-A0AAD1GIW9-F1
#
_entry.id   AF-A0AAD1GIW9-F1
#
_cell.length_a   1.000
_cell.length_b   1.000
_cell.length_c   1.000
_cell.angle_alpha   90.00
_cell.angle_beta   90.00
_cell.angle_gamma   90.00
#
_symmetry.space_group_name_H-M   'P 1'
#
loop_
_entity.id
_entity.type
_entity.pdbx_description
1 polymer ?
#
loop_
_entity_poly.entity_id
_entity_poly.type
_entity_poly.pdbx_seq_one_letter_code
_entity_poly.pdbx_strand_id
1 'polypeptide(L)'
;MSFCSGCLYLTKYIIPNNFQKEELGSFGGFLSGVVGSMYAVSTGFVLIYLLGNFNKAQEGGAAESIVLIRLADSVGWLPHEMRPKIYLDIKNYTKGVMQREWQLMKDGKQIGHEALSVLQDINKRLQAYKTSEQIQLLTKQEIIIE
;
A
#
# COMPACT_ATOMS: atom_id res chain seq x y z
N MET A 1 -22.05 2.16 26.48
CA MET A 1 -22.75 3.40 26.91
C MET A 1 -23.44 3.18 28.27
N SER A 2 -22.69 2.94 29.36
CA SER A 2 -23.30 2.64 30.68
C SER A 2 -22.61 3.31 31.88
N PHE A 3 -21.61 4.17 31.65
CA PHE A 3 -20.85 4.82 32.73
C PHE A 3 -21.40 6.19 33.15
N CYS A 4 -22.41 6.74 32.47
CA CYS A 4 -22.84 8.13 32.69
C CYS A 4 -24.00 8.29 33.70
N SER A 5 -24.89 7.29 33.85
CA SER A 5 -26.05 7.42 34.76
C SER A 5 -25.68 7.35 36.25
N GLY A 6 -24.65 6.59 36.62
CA GLY A 6 -24.22 6.47 38.02
C GLY A 6 -23.57 7.74 38.56
N CYS A 7 -22.76 8.43 37.73
CA CYS A 7 -22.09 9.66 38.12
C CYS A 7 -23.07 10.81 38.37
N LEU A 8 -24.13 10.94 37.56
CA LEU A 8 -25.14 11.99 37.72
C LEU A 8 -25.97 11.84 39.01
N TYR A 9 -26.21 10.60 39.44
CA TYR A 9 -27.04 10.31 40.61
C TYR A 9 -26.33 10.67 41.92
N LEU A 10 -25.03 10.42 42.03
CA LEU A 10 -24.24 10.70 43.23
C LEU A 10 -23.99 12.21 43.43
N THR A 11 -23.83 12.98 42.35
CA THR A 11 -23.66 14.45 42.44
C THR A 11 -24.87 15.17 43.01
N LYS A 12 -26.08 14.63 42.85
CA LYS A 12 -27.32 15.27 43.31
C LYS A 12 -27.57 15.12 44.82
N TYR A 13 -26.98 14.11 45.45
CA TYR A 13 -27.28 13.76 46.85
C TYR A 13 -26.27 14.31 47.86
N ILE A 14 -25.05 14.64 47.42
CA ILE A 14 -23.94 14.98 48.32
C ILE A 14 -23.67 16.49 48.39
N ILE A 15 -24.11 17.31 47.42
CA ILE A 15 -23.61 18.68 47.29
C ILE A 15 -24.74 19.72 47.41
N PRO A 16 -24.67 20.65 48.39
CA PRO A 16 -25.70 21.68 48.58
C PRO A 16 -25.78 22.64 47.39
N ASN A 17 -27.01 22.93 46.98
CA ASN A 17 -27.44 23.54 45.72
C ASN A 17 -26.93 24.97 45.43
N ASN A 18 -26.27 25.62 46.40
CA ASN A 18 -25.93 27.05 46.36
C ASN A 18 -24.44 27.33 46.07
N PHE A 19 -23.56 26.33 46.02
CA PHE A 19 -22.12 26.51 45.77
C PHE A 19 -21.66 26.12 44.35
N GLN A 20 -22.54 25.54 43.52
CA GLN A 20 -22.10 24.73 42.38
C GLN A 20 -22.16 25.37 40.98
N LYS A 21 -22.81 26.52 40.78
CA LYS A 21 -23.22 26.89 39.40
C LYS A 21 -22.21 27.73 38.62
N GLU A 22 -21.35 28.50 39.28
CA GLU A 22 -20.44 29.42 38.56
C GLU A 22 -19.01 28.86 38.43
N GLU A 23 -18.42 28.32 39.51
CA GLU A 23 -17.03 27.84 39.46
C GLU A 23 -16.86 26.46 38.79
N LEU A 24 -17.80 25.52 38.98
CA LEU A 24 -17.74 24.20 38.32
C LEU A 24 -18.03 24.28 36.81
N GLY A 25 -18.84 25.25 36.37
CA GLY A 25 -19.10 25.48 34.95
C GLY A 25 -17.86 26.02 34.22
N SER A 26 -17.18 27.00 34.83
CA SER A 26 -15.93 27.58 34.30
C SER A 26 -14.77 26.56 34.30
N PHE A 27 -14.58 25.84 35.41
CA PHE A 27 -13.53 24.81 35.51
C PHE A 27 -13.82 23.58 34.63
N GLY A 28 -15.09 23.17 34.52
CA GLY A 28 -15.52 22.11 33.61
C GLY A 28 -15.34 22.49 32.14
N GLY A 29 -15.64 23.74 31.77
CA GLY A 29 -15.37 24.26 30.42
C GLY A 29 -13.88 24.30 30.09
N PHE A 30 -13.04 24.73 31.05
CA PHE A 30 -11.59 24.74 30.89
C PHE A 30 -11.01 23.33 30.74
N LEU A 31 -11.36 22.38 31.62
CA LEU A 31 -10.90 21.00 31.51
C LEU A 31 -11.41 20.31 30.24
N SER A 32 -12.67 20.56 29.85
CA SER A 32 -13.21 20.05 28.58
C SER A 32 -12.48 20.63 27.37
N GLY A 33 -12.08 21.89 27.41
CA GLY A 33 -11.30 22.54 26.35
C GLY A 33 -9.91 21.93 26.23
N VAL A 34 -9.20 21.73 27.34
CA VAL A 34 -7.86 21.12 27.35
C VAL A 34 -7.92 19.69 26.84
N VAL A 35 -8.83 18.86 27.36
CA VAL A 35 -8.99 17.45 26.93
C VAL A 35 -9.43 17.38 25.47
N GLY A 36 -10.34 18.25 25.03
CA GLY A 36 -10.77 18.34 23.64
C GLY A 36 -9.63 18.69 22.70
N SER A 37 -8.77 19.64 23.09
CA SER A 37 -7.59 20.02 22.29
C SER A 37 -6.56 18.89 22.21
N MET A 38 -6.27 18.19 23.31
CA MET A 38 -5.38 17.03 23.31
C MET A 38 -5.92 15.90 22.43
N TYR A 39 -7.24 15.66 22.47
CA TYR A 39 -7.89 14.67 21.61
C TYR A 39 -7.81 15.07 20.14
N ALA A 40 -8.07 16.34 19.81
CA ALA A 40 -8.01 16.85 18.44
C ALA A 40 -6.60 16.71 17.85
N VAL A 41 -5.56 17.06 18.62
CA VAL A 41 -4.16 16.89 18.21
C VAL A 41 -3.83 15.40 18.02
N SER A 42 -4.24 14.55 18.96
CA SER A 42 -4.00 13.10 18.89
C SER A 42 -4.66 12.48 17.65
N THR A 43 -5.92 12.79 17.41
CA THR A 43 -6.67 12.33 16.23
C THR A 43 -6.06 12.89 14.94
N GLY A 44 -5.58 14.13 14.94
CA GLY A 44 -4.87 14.73 13.82
C GLY A 44 -3.61 13.94 13.44
N PHE A 45 -2.79 13.57 14.42
CA PHE A 45 -1.60 12.73 14.17
C PHE A 45 -1.95 11.36 13.64
N VAL A 46 -2.98 10.70 14.21
CA VAL A 46 -3.46 9.41 13.71
C VAL A 46 -3.93 9.51 12.26
N LEU A 47 -4.65 10.59 11.91
CA LEU A 47 -5.11 10.84 10.54
C LEU A 47 -3.95 11.04 9.57
N ILE A 48 -2.95 11.86 9.93
CA ILE A 48 -1.76 12.08 9.11
C ILE A 48 -0.99 10.76 8.91
N TYR A 49 -0.84 9.97 9.96
CA TYR A 49 -0.20 8.66 9.89
C TYR A 49 -0.93 7.71 8.94
N LEU A 50 -2.26 7.62 9.06
CA LEU A 50 -3.09 6.81 8.17
C LEU A 50 -2.98 7.26 6.72
N LEU A 51 -3.05 8.57 6.47
CA LEU A 51 -2.95 9.13 5.13
C LEU A 51 -1.58 8.88 4.51
N GLY A 52 -0.50 9.06 5.28
CA GLY A 52 0.86 8.76 4.82
C GLY A 52 1.05 7.29 4.46
N ASN A 53 0.48 6.38 5.26
CA ASN A 53 0.56 4.95 4.97
C ASN A 53 -0.27 4.55 3.74
N PHE A 54 -1.45 5.17 3.58
CA PHE A 54 -2.28 4.99 2.39
C PHE A 54 -1.57 5.47 1.12
N ASN A 55 -0.98 6.67 1.15
CA ASN A 55 -0.24 7.22 0.01
C ASN A 55 0.92 6.32 -0.39
N LYS A 56 1.68 5.78 0.57
CA LYS A 56 2.76 4.82 0.27
C LYS A 56 2.26 3.55 -0.41
N ALA A 57 1.13 2.99 0.05
CA ALA A 57 0.53 1.82 -0.58
C ALA A 57 0.07 2.12 -2.01
N GLN A 58 -0.50 3.31 -2.24
CA GLN A 58 -0.92 3.77 -3.55
C GLN A 58 0.27 3.99 -4.50
N GLU A 59 1.35 4.61 -4.02
CA GLU A 59 2.59 4.82 -4.78
C GLU A 59 3.22 3.49 -5.19
N GLY A 60 3.28 2.50 -4.28
CA GLY A 60 3.80 1.16 -4.58
C GLY A 60 3.03 0.48 -5.71
N GLY A 61 1.70 0.44 -5.62
CA GLY A 61 0.85 -0.16 -6.66
C GLY A 61 0.93 0.59 -8.00
N ALA A 62 1.05 1.92 -7.97
CA ALA A 62 1.25 2.72 -9.18
C ALA A 62 2.59 2.44 -9.85
N ALA A 63 3.67 2.34 -9.06
CA ALA A 63 5.00 2.02 -9.58
C ALA A 63 5.06 0.64 -10.25
N GLU A 64 4.48 -0.39 -9.62
CA GLU A 64 4.38 -1.73 -10.20
C GLU A 64 3.58 -1.72 -11.52
N SER A 65 2.44 -1.02 -11.52
CA SER A 65 1.59 -0.90 -12.72
C SER A 65 2.33 -0.24 -13.89
N ILE A 66 3.10 0.82 -13.62
CA ILE A 66 3.92 1.49 -14.64
C ILE A 66 4.97 0.54 -15.23
N VAL A 67 5.60 -0.29 -14.39
CA VAL A 67 6.59 -1.28 -14.87
C VAL A 67 5.93 -2.32 -15.77
N LEU A 68 4.75 -2.82 -15.39
CA LEU A 68 4.00 -3.79 -16.20
C LEU A 68 3.55 -3.20 -17.54
N ILE A 69 3.07 -1.96 -17.54
CA ILE A 69 2.66 -1.26 -18.78
C ILE A 69 3.87 -1.09 -19.70
N ARG A 70 5.01 -0.61 -19.17
CA ARG A 70 6.26 -0.49 -19.96
C ARG A 70 6.71 -1.83 -20.51
N LEU A 71 6.57 -2.90 -19.73
CA LEU A 71 6.90 -4.25 -20.17
C LEU A 71 5.97 -4.68 -21.32
N ALA A 72 4.66 -4.47 -21.19
CA ALA A 72 3.68 -4.79 -22.23
C ALA A 72 3.93 -4.01 -23.53
N ASP A 73 4.25 -2.72 -23.44
CA ASP A 73 4.60 -1.90 -24.60
C ASP A 73 5.89 -2.40 -25.28
N SER A 74 6.89 -2.78 -24.49
CA SER A 74 8.16 -3.32 -24.98
C SER A 74 8.00 -4.68 -25.67
N VAL A 75 7.00 -5.48 -25.28
CA VAL A 75 6.71 -6.77 -25.93
C VAL A 75 6.31 -6.60 -27.40
N GLY A 76 5.82 -5.42 -27.82
CA GLY A 76 5.54 -5.14 -29.23
C GLY A 76 6.76 -5.33 -30.15
N TRP A 77 7.97 -5.18 -29.59
CA TRP A 77 9.23 -5.22 -30.31
C TRP A 77 9.84 -6.63 -30.35
N LEU A 78 9.26 -7.57 -29.59
CA LEU A 78 9.74 -8.96 -29.52
C LEU A 78 9.28 -9.81 -30.70
N PRO A 79 9.92 -10.97 -30.97
CA PRO A 79 9.48 -11.93 -31.97
C PRO A 79 8.07 -12.47 -31.70
N HIS A 80 7.31 -12.73 -32.75
CA HIS A 80 5.89 -13.11 -32.69
C HIS A 80 5.63 -14.38 -31.83
N GLU A 81 6.61 -15.27 -31.71
CA GLU A 81 6.52 -16.50 -30.93
C GLU A 81 6.57 -16.27 -29.40
N MET A 82 7.25 -15.20 -28.97
CA MET A 82 7.48 -14.91 -27.55
C MET A 82 6.43 -13.95 -26.97
N ARG A 83 5.82 -13.12 -27.83
CA ARG A 83 4.75 -12.17 -27.46
C ARG A 83 3.62 -12.81 -26.64
N PRO A 84 2.92 -13.87 -27.10
CA PRO A 84 1.76 -14.38 -26.38
C PRO A 84 2.14 -14.98 -25.02
N LYS A 85 3.35 -15.54 -24.88
CA LYS A 85 3.84 -16.10 -23.63
C LYS A 85 4.06 -14.99 -22.60
N ILE A 86 4.74 -13.90 -22.96
CA ILE A 86 4.98 -12.80 -22.02
C ILE A 86 3.69 -12.08 -21.65
N TYR A 87 2.75 -11.90 -22.60
CA TYR A 87 1.42 -11.36 -22.28
C TYR A 87 0.66 -12.22 -21.27
N LEU A 88 0.74 -13.55 -21.42
CA LEU A 88 0.14 -14.48 -20.46
C LEU A 88 0.83 -14.40 -19.09
N ASP A 89 2.14 -14.27 -19.06
CA ASP A 89 2.92 -14.16 -17.82
C ASP A 89 2.59 -12.85 -17.06
N ILE A 90 2.47 -11.71 -17.76
CA ILE A 90 2.02 -10.44 -17.18
C ILE A 90 0.60 -10.57 -16.59
N LYS A 91 -0.30 -11.22 -17.32
CA LYS A 91 -1.68 -11.47 -16.86
C LYS A 91 -1.71 -12.36 -15.62
N ASN A 92 -0.92 -13.42 -15.61
CA ASN A 92 -0.82 -14.36 -14.48
C ASN A 92 -0.21 -13.70 -13.25
N TYR A 93 0.85 -12.90 -13.43
CA TYR A 93 1.44 -12.08 -12.37
C TYR A 93 0.40 -11.16 -11.75
N THR A 94 -0.29 -10.36 -12.57
CA THR A 94 -1.32 -9.40 -12.10
C THR A 94 -2.42 -10.11 -11.31
N LYS A 95 -2.87 -11.28 -11.81
CA LYS A 95 -3.88 -12.09 -11.11
C LYS A 95 -3.36 -12.61 -9.77
N GLY A 96 -2.11 -13.06 -9.70
CA GLY A 96 -1.46 -13.52 -8.47
C GLY A 96 -1.38 -12.43 -7.41
N VAL A 97 -0.93 -11.24 -7.80
CA VAL A 97 -0.85 -10.07 -6.90
C VAL A 97 -2.23 -9.70 -6.35
N MET A 98 -3.23 -9.54 -7.22
CA MET A 98 -4.58 -9.15 -6.79
C MET A 98 -5.28 -10.21 -5.91
N GLN A 99 -5.14 -11.49 -6.25
CA GLN A 99 -5.89 -12.55 -5.57
C GLN A 99 -5.22 -13.04 -4.29
N ARG A 100 -3.89 -12.96 -4.20
CA ARG A 100 -3.13 -13.51 -3.07
C ARG A 100 -2.49 -12.40 -2.26
N GLU A 101 -1.62 -11.61 -2.88
CA GLU A 101 -0.80 -10.64 -2.15
C GLU A 101 -1.65 -9.54 -1.52
N TRP A 102 -2.63 -8.99 -2.24
CA TRP A 102 -3.54 -7.99 -1.70
C TRP A 102 -4.41 -8.52 -0.55
N GLN A 103 -4.82 -9.80 -0.60
CA GLN A 103 -5.56 -10.42 0.50
C GLN A 103 -4.66 -10.58 1.73
N LEU A 104 -3.41 -10.97 1.55
CA LEU A 104 -2.43 -11.06 2.64
C LEU A 104 -2.10 -9.68 3.24
N MET A 105 -1.96 -8.64 2.40
CA MET A 105 -1.78 -7.26 2.85
C MET A 105 -2.97 -6.75 3.64
N LYS A 106 -4.20 -7.07 3.20
CA LYS A 106 -5.43 -6.76 3.94
C LYS A 106 -5.45 -7.40 5.33
N ASP A 107 -4.95 -8.63 5.42
CA ASP A 107 -4.80 -9.36 6.69
C ASP A 107 -3.59 -8.90 7.52
N GLY A 108 -2.82 -7.90 7.06
CA GLY A 108 -1.61 -7.42 7.71
C GLY A 108 -0.44 -8.41 7.71
N LYS A 109 -0.52 -9.46 6.88
CA LYS A 109 0.51 -10.50 6.77
C LYS A 109 1.62 -10.07 5.82
N GLN A 110 2.83 -10.56 6.07
CA GLN A 110 3.95 -10.34 5.16
C GLN A 110 3.71 -11.06 3.84
N ILE A 111 4.09 -10.39 2.76
CA ILE A 111 3.95 -10.90 1.40
C ILE A 111 5.22 -11.69 1.07
N GLY A 112 5.08 -12.88 0.49
CA GLY A 112 6.21 -13.64 -0.03
C GLY A 112 6.72 -13.07 -1.35
N HIS A 113 7.92 -13.48 -1.79
CA HIS A 113 8.51 -13.05 -3.07
C HIS A 113 8.01 -13.89 -4.28
N GLU A 114 6.85 -14.52 -4.17
CA GLU A 114 6.37 -15.48 -5.17
C GLU A 114 6.01 -14.78 -6.49
N ALA A 115 5.28 -13.66 -6.47
CA ALA A 115 4.98 -12.95 -7.70
C ALA A 115 6.26 -12.34 -8.33
N LEU A 116 7.22 -11.90 -7.50
CA LEU A 116 8.52 -11.40 -7.98
C LEU A 116 9.30 -12.47 -8.75
N SER A 117 9.19 -13.74 -8.38
CA SER A 117 9.88 -14.84 -9.07
C SER A 117 9.44 -14.98 -10.54
N VAL A 118 8.18 -14.63 -10.86
CA VAL A 118 7.67 -14.62 -12.24
C VAL A 118 8.35 -13.52 -13.06
N LEU A 119 8.51 -12.32 -12.49
CA LEU A 119 9.21 -11.22 -13.15
C LEU A 119 10.70 -11.55 -13.36
N GLN A 120 11.32 -12.24 -12.40
CA GLN A 120 12.70 -12.72 -12.54
C GLN A 120 12.84 -13.76 -13.66
N ASP A 121 11.87 -14.66 -13.81
CA ASP A 121 11.85 -15.62 -14.91
C ASP A 121 11.73 -14.94 -16.28
N ILE A 122 10.81 -13.96 -16.40
CA ILE A 122 10.67 -13.15 -17.61
C ILE A 122 12.00 -12.45 -17.94
N ASN A 123 12.65 -11.83 -16.95
CA ASN A 123 13.94 -11.16 -17.15
C ASN A 123 15.03 -12.15 -17.60
N LYS A 124 15.12 -13.34 -17.00
CA LYS A 124 16.08 -14.38 -17.43
C LYS A 124 15.86 -14.81 -18.88
N ARG A 125 14.60 -15.01 -19.28
CA ARG A 125 14.23 -15.39 -20.66
C ARG A 125 14.55 -14.29 -21.66
N LEU A 126 14.29 -13.02 -21.30
CA LEU A 126 14.65 -11.86 -22.11
C LEU A 126 16.17 -11.73 -22.27
N GLN A 127 16.94 -11.92 -21.20
CA GLN A 127 18.40 -11.87 -21.26
C GLN A 127 18.98 -13.00 -22.11
N ALA A 128 18.49 -14.23 -21.95
CA ALA A 128 18.91 -15.37 -22.76
C ALA A 128 18.67 -15.11 -24.25
N TYR A 129 17.53 -14.51 -24.61
CA TYR A 129 17.23 -14.13 -25.98
C TYR A 129 18.20 -13.07 -26.51
N LYS A 130 18.38 -11.95 -25.79
CA LYS A 130 19.29 -10.86 -26.19
C LYS A 130 20.72 -11.37 -26.43
N THR A 131 21.22 -12.23 -25.55
CA THR A 131 22.56 -12.82 -25.69
C THR A 131 22.64 -13.74 -26.90
N SER A 132 21.61 -14.55 -27.16
CA SER A 132 21.58 -15.44 -28.33
C SER A 132 21.56 -14.67 -29.66
N GLU A 133 20.83 -13.58 -29.74
CA GLU A 133 20.75 -12.74 -30.94
C GLU A 133 22.06 -11.99 -31.20
N GLN A 134 22.69 -11.45 -30.14
CA GLN A 134 24.00 -10.81 -30.26
C GLN A 134 25.09 -11.81 -30.67
N ILE A 135 25.09 -13.02 -30.11
CA ILE A 135 26.03 -14.06 -30.52
C ILE A 135 25.81 -14.42 -31.99
N GLN A 136 24.56 -14.63 -32.43
CA GLN A 136 24.28 -14.92 -33.84
C GLN A 136 24.72 -13.80 -34.79
N LEU A 137 24.55 -12.53 -34.41
CA LEU A 137 25.01 -11.39 -35.20
C LEU A 137 26.54 -11.30 -35.29
N LEU A 138 27.24 -11.56 -34.18
CA LEU A 138 28.71 -11.60 -34.13
C LEU A 138 29.26 -12.74 -34.98
N THR A 139 28.70 -13.95 -34.86
CA THR A 139 29.12 -15.10 -35.67
C THR A 139 28.86 -14.87 -37.16
N LYS A 140 27.74 -14.21 -37.52
CA LYS A 140 27.47 -13.86 -38.93
C LYS A 140 28.47 -12.85 -39.48
N GLN A 141 28.91 -11.88 -38.68
CA GLN A 141 29.94 -10.92 -39.12
C GLN A 141 31.30 -11.59 -39.32
N GLU A 142 31.71 -12.49 -38.42
CA GLU A 142 32.97 -13.23 -38.56
C GLU A 142 33.00 -14.07 -39.85
N ILE A 143 31.91 -14.75 -40.19
CA ILE A 143 31.81 -15.59 -41.39
C ILE A 143 31.79 -14.77 -42.70
N ILE A 144 31.45 -13.47 -42.65
CA ILE A 144 31.43 -12.59 -43.84
C ILE A 144 32.79 -11.90 -44.06
N ILE A 145 33.68 -11.93 -43.06
CA ILE A 145 35.01 -11.29 -43.11
C ILE A 145 36.10 -12.29 -43.53
N GLU A 146 35.79 -13.58 -43.67
CA GLU A 146 36.66 -14.64 -44.20
C GLU A 146 36.34 -14.96 -45.67
#